data_AF-A0ABD1A8P6-F1
#
_entry.id   AF-A0ABD1A8P6-F1
#
_cell.length_a   1.000
_cell.length_b   1.000
_cell.length_c   1.000
_cell.angle_alpha   90.00
_cell.angle_beta   90.00
_cell.angle_gamma   90.00
#
_symmetry.space_group_name_H-M   'P 1'
#
loop_
_entity.id
_entity.type
_entity.pdbx_description
1 polymer ?
#
loop_
_entity_poly.entity_id
_entity_poly.type
_entity_poly.pdbx_seq_one_letter_code
_entity_poly.pdbx_strand_id
1 'polypeptide(L)'
;MSYHGYCGRCCRKVDANDGQLFNYISQGRNLSYKFVASMKRQRFEIGYGQRKLHLVVDLQHVLLDSRDDGVLVKLRPFAREFLREANELFTIYAYTKSEPKQARNFIKLLDPLNIFFPSRFITRADEKKKKKSLEFVLAEERGVVILDCNPETWDKDGKKNLLLIKSYDCLKEKEYQGPMITKFINFLNHPR
;
A
#
# COMPACT_ATOMS: atom_id res chain seq x y z
N MET A 1 -15.29 0.59 18.67
CA MET A 1 -14.93 -0.51 17.74
C MET A 1 -16.14 -1.43 17.64
N SER A 2 -16.60 -1.74 16.44
CA SER A 2 -17.62 -2.78 16.22
C SER A 2 -17.08 -3.93 15.38
N TYR A 3 -17.60 -5.12 15.63
CA TYR A 3 -17.33 -6.36 14.91
C TYR A 3 -18.66 -6.88 14.37
N HIS A 4 -18.76 -7.06 13.06
CA HIS A 4 -20.04 -7.40 12.38
C HIS A 4 -21.23 -6.50 12.76
N GLY A 5 -20.98 -5.21 13.00
CA GLY A 5 -22.04 -4.25 13.37
C GLY A 5 -22.37 -4.17 14.86
N TYR A 6 -21.61 -4.85 15.74
CA TYR A 6 -21.83 -4.81 17.20
C TYR A 6 -20.60 -4.28 17.94
N CYS A 7 -20.79 -3.39 18.92
CA CYS A 7 -19.70 -2.82 19.71
C CYS A 7 -18.95 -3.91 20.48
N GLY A 8 -17.63 -4.02 20.31
CA GLY A 8 -16.81 -5.04 21.00
C GLY A 8 -16.68 -4.85 22.52
N ARG A 9 -17.22 -3.75 23.09
CA ARG A 9 -17.20 -3.48 24.54
C ARG A 9 -18.57 -3.68 25.20
N CYS A 10 -19.64 -3.18 24.57
CA CYS A 10 -20.98 -3.20 25.16
C CYS A 10 -22.00 -4.02 24.36
N CYS A 11 -21.57 -4.67 23.28
CA CYS A 11 -22.37 -5.54 22.41
C CYS A 11 -23.64 -4.88 21.81
N ARG A 12 -23.77 -3.55 21.89
CA ARG A 12 -24.86 -2.83 21.24
C ARG A 12 -24.63 -2.76 19.73
N LYS A 13 -25.73 -2.81 18.96
CA LYS A 13 -25.70 -2.57 17.52
C LYS A 13 -25.15 -1.15 17.26
N VAL A 14 -24.14 -1.07 16.41
CA VAL A 14 -23.55 0.20 15.97
C VAL A 14 -24.16 0.51 14.61
N ASP A 15 -24.61 1.73 14.42
CA ASP A 15 -25.14 2.20 13.15
C ASP A 15 -24.07 2.01 12.05
N ALA A 16 -24.47 1.38 10.94
CA ALA A 16 -23.59 1.15 9.80
C ALA A 16 -23.08 2.47 9.19
N ASN A 17 -23.82 3.57 9.38
CA ASN A 17 -23.46 4.90 8.92
C ASN A 17 -22.47 5.62 9.86
N ASP A 18 -22.28 5.14 11.09
CA ASP A 18 -21.45 5.81 12.10
C ASP A 18 -19.98 5.33 12.10
N GLY A 19 -19.51 4.69 11.03
CA GLY A 19 -18.12 4.25 10.94
C GLY A 19 -17.65 3.76 9.58
N GLN A 20 -16.35 3.50 9.52
CA GLN A 20 -15.63 3.04 8.34
C GLN A 20 -14.95 1.68 8.59
N LEU A 21 -14.84 0.88 7.54
CA LEU A 21 -14.30 -0.47 7.62
C LEU A 21 -12.76 -0.45 7.55
N PHE A 22 -12.10 -1.10 8.50
CA PHE A 22 -10.64 -1.23 8.56
C PHE A 22 -10.25 -2.72 8.52
N ASN A 23 -10.48 -3.37 7.37
CA ASN A 23 -10.26 -4.82 7.24
C ASN A 23 -8.79 -5.21 7.45
N TYR A 24 -7.88 -4.28 7.17
CA TYR A 24 -6.45 -4.49 7.36
C TYR A 24 -5.99 -4.58 8.83
N ILE A 25 -6.79 -4.10 9.78
CA ILE A 25 -6.52 -4.23 11.22
C ILE A 25 -7.05 -5.58 11.71
N SER A 26 -8.27 -5.91 11.32
CA SER A 26 -8.81 -7.27 11.33
C SER A 26 -10.09 -7.30 10.49
N GLN A 27 -10.38 -8.45 9.88
CA GLN A 27 -11.60 -8.63 9.07
C GLN A 27 -12.86 -8.24 9.86
N GLY A 28 -13.78 -7.51 9.22
CA GLY A 28 -15.08 -7.18 9.81
C GLY A 28 -15.08 -6.11 10.91
N ARG A 29 -13.95 -5.43 11.16
CA ARG A 29 -13.90 -4.30 12.09
C ARG A 29 -14.38 -3.00 11.44
N ASN A 30 -15.46 -2.46 11.98
CA ASN A 30 -15.92 -1.12 11.67
C ASN A 30 -15.56 -0.18 12.85
N LEU A 31 -14.87 0.91 12.54
CA LEU A 31 -14.41 1.89 13.51
C LEU A 31 -15.22 3.17 13.34
N SER A 32 -15.78 3.68 14.44
CA SER A 32 -16.51 4.94 14.36
C SER A 32 -15.58 6.11 14.06
N TYR A 33 -16.10 7.12 13.36
CA TYR A 33 -15.31 8.30 12.99
C TYR A 33 -14.70 8.99 14.22
N LYS A 34 -15.45 9.06 15.32
CA LYS A 34 -14.95 9.58 16.62
C LYS A 34 -13.78 8.76 17.16
N PHE A 35 -13.83 7.43 17.04
CA PHE A 35 -12.76 6.56 17.49
C PHE A 35 -11.51 6.69 16.62
N VAL A 36 -11.67 6.75 15.29
CA VAL A 36 -10.57 7.01 14.34
C VAL A 36 -9.91 8.36 14.64
N ALA A 37 -10.69 9.43 14.79
CA ALA A 37 -10.18 10.75 15.13
C ALA A 37 -9.41 10.76 16.46
N SER A 38 -9.93 10.09 17.49
CA SER A 38 -9.24 9.93 18.78
C SER A 38 -7.91 9.18 18.63
N MET A 39 -7.87 8.09 17.88
CA MET A 39 -6.62 7.36 17.62
C MET A 39 -5.59 8.20 16.86
N LYS A 40 -6.05 8.97 15.86
CA LYS A 40 -5.17 9.88 15.09
C LYS A 40 -4.53 10.94 16.01
N ARG A 41 -5.33 11.57 16.89
CA ARG A 41 -4.84 12.56 17.86
C ARG A 41 -3.93 11.96 18.93
N GLN A 42 -4.28 10.81 19.51
CA GLN A 42 -3.42 10.13 20.50
C GLN A 42 -2.07 9.71 19.90
N ARG A 43 -2.06 9.37 18.61
CA ARG A 43 -0.84 9.10 17.85
C ARG A 43 0.00 10.34 17.54
N PHE A 44 -0.53 11.53 17.80
CA PHE A 44 0.18 12.81 17.70
C PHE A 44 0.57 13.38 19.08
N GLU A 45 -0.35 13.41 20.06
CA GLU A 45 -0.25 14.23 21.29
C GLU A 45 0.45 13.57 22.50
N ILE A 46 1.03 12.37 22.37
CA ILE A 46 1.72 11.69 23.49
C ILE A 46 3.25 11.69 23.26
N GLY A 47 3.94 12.55 24.02
CA GLY A 47 5.33 12.38 24.52
C GLY A 47 6.49 12.59 23.55
N TYR A 48 7.36 13.56 23.87
CA TYR A 48 8.68 13.73 23.27
C TYR A 48 9.56 12.50 23.56
N GLY A 49 9.86 11.73 22.52
CA GLY A 49 10.81 10.61 22.58
C GLY A 49 10.34 9.40 21.78
N GLN A 50 10.88 9.24 20.56
CA GLN A 50 10.70 8.07 19.68
C GLN A 50 9.39 7.92 18.89
N ARG A 51 8.85 8.99 18.31
CA ARG A 51 7.83 8.83 17.25
C ARG A 51 8.41 9.06 15.86
N LYS A 52 8.47 7.95 15.12
CA LYS A 52 8.69 7.90 13.67
C LYS A 52 7.53 8.59 12.95
N LEU A 53 7.81 9.33 11.88
CA LEU A 53 6.77 9.87 10.99
C LEU A 53 5.99 8.70 10.35
N HIS A 54 4.92 8.97 9.62
CA HIS A 54 4.18 7.94 8.90
C HIS A 54 4.50 8.01 7.41
N LEU A 55 4.93 6.88 6.83
CA LEU A 55 5.17 6.76 5.39
C LEU A 55 4.09 5.90 4.78
N VAL A 56 3.37 6.41 3.79
CA VAL A 56 2.36 5.67 3.03
C VAL A 56 2.91 5.41 1.64
N VAL A 57 3.07 4.14 1.26
CA VAL A 57 3.73 3.74 0.02
C VAL A 57 2.74 2.98 -0.86
N ASP A 58 2.56 3.40 -2.11
CA ASP A 58 1.95 2.52 -3.11
C ASP A 58 2.91 1.38 -3.46
N LEU A 59 2.38 0.23 -3.85
CA LEU A 59 3.19 -0.93 -4.20
C LEU A 59 3.48 -0.96 -5.70
N GLN A 60 2.41 -0.97 -6.51
CA GLN A 60 2.52 -1.10 -7.96
C GLN A 60 3.10 0.18 -8.57
N HIS A 61 4.01 0.01 -9.52
CA HIS A 61 4.75 1.08 -10.20
C HIS A 61 5.62 1.95 -9.26
N VAL A 62 5.67 1.66 -7.96
CA VAL A 62 6.51 2.37 -6.98
C VAL A 62 7.61 1.47 -6.44
N LEU A 63 7.25 0.36 -5.78
CA LEU A 63 8.20 -0.62 -5.23
C LEU A 63 8.35 -1.88 -6.09
N LEU A 64 7.40 -2.15 -6.98
CA LEU A 64 7.42 -3.29 -7.88
C LEU A 64 6.63 -3.01 -9.16
N ASP A 65 6.92 -3.81 -10.18
CA ASP A 65 6.14 -3.93 -11.40
C ASP A 65 5.56 -5.35 -11.47
N SER A 66 4.35 -5.48 -12.01
CA SER A 66 3.64 -6.76 -12.07
C SER A 66 2.88 -6.93 -13.38
N ARG A 67 2.86 -8.15 -13.92
CA ARG A 67 2.10 -8.57 -15.10
C ARG A 67 1.26 -9.80 -14.83
N ASP A 68 0.30 -10.05 -15.73
CA ASP A 68 -0.55 -11.23 -15.72
C ASP A 68 -1.18 -11.44 -14.33
N ASP A 69 -1.84 -10.39 -13.85
CA ASP A 69 -2.45 -10.33 -12.51
C ASP A 69 -1.51 -10.63 -11.33
N GLY A 70 -0.21 -10.41 -11.51
CA GLY A 70 0.81 -10.61 -10.48
C GLY A 70 1.43 -12.00 -10.50
N VAL A 71 1.26 -12.77 -11.59
CA VAL A 71 2.03 -14.00 -11.83
C VAL A 71 3.50 -13.67 -12.02
N LEU A 72 3.81 -12.65 -12.82
CA LEU A 72 5.17 -12.14 -12.97
C LEU A 72 5.32 -10.84 -12.19
N VAL A 73 6.27 -10.80 -11.27
CA VAL A 73 6.56 -9.62 -10.43
C VAL A 73 8.05 -9.34 -10.46
N LYS A 74 8.41 -8.07 -10.65
CA LYS A 74 9.77 -7.59 -10.53
C LYS A 74 9.82 -6.46 -9.52
N LEU A 75 10.61 -6.64 -8.46
CA LEU A 75 10.84 -5.57 -7.48
C LEU A 75 11.66 -4.45 -8.12
N ARG A 76 11.41 -3.22 -7.69
CA ARG A 76 12.29 -2.08 -7.96
C ARG A 76 13.64 -2.36 -7.31
N PRO A 77 14.78 -2.07 -7.98
CA PRO A 77 16.08 -2.15 -7.34
C PRO A 77 16.07 -1.39 -6.02
N PHE A 78 16.64 -2.01 -4.98
CA PHE A 78 16.71 -1.48 -3.62
C PHE A 78 15.37 -1.31 -2.89
N ALA A 79 14.26 -1.92 -3.35
CA ALA A 79 12.96 -1.77 -2.69
C ALA A 79 12.96 -2.24 -1.23
N ARG A 80 13.63 -3.35 -0.90
CA ARG A 80 13.66 -3.88 0.47
C ARG A 80 14.62 -3.09 1.37
N GLU A 81 15.73 -2.66 0.80
CA GLU A 81 16.70 -1.78 1.44
C GLU A 81 16.07 -0.45 1.78
N PHE A 82 15.34 0.15 0.83
CA PHE A 82 14.52 1.33 1.07
C PHE A 82 13.55 1.13 2.24
N LEU A 83 12.81 0.01 2.27
CA LEU A 83 11.88 -0.27 3.37
C LEU A 83 12.60 -0.42 4.70
N ARG A 84 13.78 -1.03 4.73
CA ARG A 84 14.61 -1.15 5.93
C ARG A 84 15.06 0.23 6.44
N GLU A 85 15.66 1.06 5.59
CA GLU A 85 16.12 2.40 6.00
C GLU A 85 14.93 3.30 6.38
N ALA A 86 13.84 3.25 5.61
CA ALA A 86 12.62 3.98 5.92
C ALA A 86 12.02 3.54 7.26
N ASN A 87 12.10 2.24 7.60
CA ASN A 87 11.56 1.74 8.86
C ASN A 87 12.30 2.31 10.07
N GLU A 88 13.52 2.84 9.93
CA GLU A 88 14.23 3.54 11.01
C GLU A 88 13.63 4.91 11.34
N LEU A 89 12.99 5.56 10.37
CA LEU A 89 12.46 6.91 10.50
C LEU A 89 10.92 6.98 10.46
N PHE A 90 10.30 5.94 9.91
CA PHE A 90 8.87 5.90 9.61
C PHE A 90 8.16 4.64 10.14
N THR A 91 6.91 4.82 10.56
CA THR A 91 5.92 3.75 10.61
C THR A 91 5.30 3.62 9.22
N ILE A 92 5.57 2.50 8.53
CA ILE A 92 5.23 2.35 7.12
C ILE A 92 3.83 1.71 6.94
N TYR A 93 3.05 2.27 6.02
CA TYR A 93 1.80 1.76 5.49
C TYR A 93 1.97 1.39 4.01
N ALA A 94 1.48 0.22 3.62
CA ALA A 94 1.24 -0.09 2.21
C ALA A 94 -0.17 0.38 1.84
N TYR A 95 -0.34 1.13 0.76
CA TYR A 95 -1.65 1.60 0.30
C TYR A 95 -1.78 1.46 -1.22
N THR A 96 -2.43 0.39 -1.63
CA THR A 96 -2.63 0.05 -3.04
C THR A 96 -4.10 -0.06 -3.40
N LYS A 97 -4.42 0.19 -4.68
CA LYS A 97 -5.75 -0.06 -5.25
C LYS A 97 -5.88 -1.47 -5.85
N SER A 98 -4.91 -2.36 -5.61
CA SER A 98 -5.01 -3.78 -5.95
C SER A 98 -6.07 -4.51 -5.11
N GLU A 99 -6.53 -5.64 -5.64
CA GLU A 99 -7.38 -6.58 -4.91
C GLU A 99 -6.62 -7.24 -3.73
N PRO A 100 -7.29 -7.56 -2.60
CA PRO A 100 -6.61 -8.07 -1.41
C PRO A 100 -5.75 -9.31 -1.61
N LYS A 101 -6.16 -10.22 -2.51
CA LYS A 101 -5.39 -11.44 -2.82
C LYS A 101 -4.06 -11.10 -3.49
N GLN A 102 -4.11 -10.24 -4.52
CA GLN A 102 -2.92 -9.81 -5.25
C GLN A 102 -1.99 -8.99 -4.35
N ALA A 103 -2.54 -8.03 -3.62
CA ALA A 103 -1.76 -7.20 -2.71
C ALA A 103 -1.07 -8.02 -1.61
N ARG A 104 -1.72 -9.08 -1.09
CA ARG A 104 -1.06 -10.03 -0.16
C ARG A 104 0.14 -10.74 -0.79
N ASN A 105 0.08 -11.09 -2.07
CA ASN A 105 1.23 -11.70 -2.75
C ASN A 105 2.39 -10.71 -2.85
N PHE A 106 2.11 -9.46 -3.20
CA PHE A 106 3.11 -8.39 -3.23
C PHE A 106 3.77 -8.15 -1.87
N ILE A 107 2.97 -8.09 -0.81
CA ILE A 107 3.48 -7.94 0.56
C ILE A 107 4.37 -9.12 0.95
N LYS A 108 3.98 -10.36 0.66
CA LYS A 108 4.85 -11.53 0.94
C LYS A 108 6.20 -11.46 0.23
N LEU A 109 6.26 -10.86 -0.96
CA LEU A 109 7.51 -10.65 -1.69
C LEU A 109 8.34 -9.50 -1.11
N LEU A 110 7.72 -8.42 -0.66
CA LEU A 110 8.41 -7.25 -0.10
C LEU A 110 8.84 -7.45 1.36
N ASP A 111 7.98 -8.07 2.16
CA ASP A 111 8.05 -8.15 3.61
C ASP A 111 7.67 -9.56 4.11
N PRO A 112 8.48 -10.59 3.78
CA PRO A 112 8.17 -11.99 4.13
C PRO A 112 8.14 -12.23 5.65
N LEU A 113 8.83 -11.40 6.42
CA LEU A 113 8.89 -11.50 7.88
C LEU A 113 7.86 -10.60 8.59
N ASN A 114 7.03 -9.87 7.84
CA ASN A 114 5.99 -8.96 8.36
C ASN A 114 6.54 -7.90 9.34
N ILE A 115 7.69 -7.33 8.99
CA ILE A 115 8.40 -6.31 9.77
C ILE A 115 7.87 -4.90 9.43
N PHE A 116 7.69 -4.61 8.15
CA PHE A 116 7.46 -3.26 7.65
C PHE A 116 5.98 -2.87 7.70
N PHE A 117 5.08 -3.80 7.36
CA PHE A 117 3.64 -3.53 7.24
C PHE A 117 2.70 -4.28 8.22
N PRO A 118 3.09 -4.66 9.46
CA PRO A 118 2.20 -5.42 10.34
C PRO A 118 0.89 -4.66 10.59
N SER A 119 -0.20 -5.23 10.07
CA SER A 119 -1.56 -4.68 10.14
C SER A 119 -1.65 -3.23 9.64
N ARG A 120 -0.87 -2.85 8.61
CA ARG A 120 -0.84 -1.51 7.99
C ARG A 120 -0.84 -1.60 6.46
N PHE A 121 -1.75 -2.39 5.93
CA PHE A 121 -1.82 -2.71 4.51
C PHE A 121 -3.23 -2.43 3.97
N ILE A 122 -3.42 -1.30 3.30
CA ILE A 122 -4.71 -0.80 2.83
C ILE A 122 -4.89 -1.20 1.37
N THR A 123 -6.08 -1.73 1.05
CA THR A 123 -6.43 -2.23 -0.28
C THR A 123 -7.70 -1.60 -0.83
N ARG A 124 -8.06 -1.99 -2.07
CA ARG A 124 -9.35 -1.66 -2.66
C ARG A 124 -10.56 -2.14 -1.85
N ALA A 125 -10.41 -3.20 -1.05
CA ALA A 125 -11.50 -3.69 -0.20
C ALA A 125 -11.75 -2.82 1.04
N ASP A 126 -10.75 -2.05 1.47
CA ASP A 126 -10.89 -1.07 2.56
C ASP A 126 -11.51 0.22 2.02
N GLU A 127 -10.98 0.75 0.92
CA GLU A 127 -11.47 1.98 0.30
C GLU A 127 -12.03 1.76 -1.10
N LYS A 128 -13.36 1.69 -1.16
CA LYS A 128 -14.13 1.53 -2.39
C LYS A 128 -14.21 2.81 -3.25
N LYS A 129 -13.81 3.97 -2.71
CA LYS A 129 -13.76 5.25 -3.45
C LYS A 129 -12.73 5.15 -4.59
N LYS A 130 -12.93 5.92 -5.67
CA LYS A 130 -11.99 5.96 -6.80
C LYS A 130 -10.62 6.51 -6.40
N LYS A 131 -10.60 7.53 -5.53
CA LYS A 131 -9.38 8.17 -5.03
C LYS A 131 -9.03 7.63 -3.64
N LYS A 132 -7.73 7.54 -3.38
CA LYS A 132 -7.06 7.31 -2.10
C LYS A 132 -7.28 8.51 -1.18
N SER A 133 -7.61 8.21 0.07
CA SER A 133 -7.74 9.19 1.14
C SER A 133 -6.96 8.80 2.39
N LEU A 134 -6.45 9.82 3.10
CA LEU A 134 -5.79 9.66 4.41
C LEU A 134 -6.78 9.27 5.53
N GLU A 135 -8.08 9.22 5.27
CA GLU A 135 -9.09 8.68 6.20
C GLU A 135 -8.72 7.28 6.73
N PHE A 136 -8.20 6.42 5.85
CA PHE A 136 -7.86 5.03 6.15
C PHE A 136 -6.48 4.86 6.80
N VAL A 137 -5.67 5.91 6.85
CA VAL A 137 -4.35 5.90 7.50
C VAL A 137 -4.53 6.33 8.95
N LEU A 138 -4.25 5.46 9.92
CA LEU A 138 -4.37 5.78 11.35
C LEU A 138 -3.20 6.63 11.86
N ALA A 139 -3.05 7.80 11.26
CA ALA A 139 -2.05 8.82 11.58
C ALA A 139 -2.67 10.23 11.41
N GLU A 140 -2.10 11.21 12.11
CA GLU A 140 -2.42 12.61 11.86
C GLU A 140 -1.76 13.07 10.55
N GLU A 141 -2.53 13.74 9.69
CA GLU A 141 -2.13 14.14 8.34
C GLU A 141 -0.81 14.93 8.31
N ARG A 142 -0.55 15.78 9.31
CA ARG A 142 0.70 16.56 9.39
C ARG A 142 1.96 15.70 9.54
N GLY A 143 1.82 14.48 10.06
CA GLY A 143 2.90 13.53 10.25
C GLY A 143 3.01 12.49 9.13
N VAL A 144 2.26 12.63 8.04
CA VAL A 144 2.21 11.65 6.94
C VAL A 144 3.01 12.15 5.73
N VAL A 145 3.84 11.27 5.16
CA VAL A 145 4.45 11.41 3.84
C VAL A 145 3.89 10.31 2.94
N ILE A 146 3.50 10.66 1.71
CA ILE A 146 2.98 9.70 0.73
C ILE A 146 3.99 9.54 -0.40
N LEU A 147 4.36 8.30 -0.70
CA LEU A 147 5.18 7.94 -1.85
C LEU A 147 4.31 7.23 -2.88
N ASP A 148 4.01 7.93 -3.98
CA ASP A 148 3.19 7.43 -5.09
C ASP A 148 3.72 8.00 -6.42
N CYS A 149 3.46 7.33 -7.54
CA CYS A 149 3.82 7.79 -8.87
C CYS A 149 2.65 8.42 -9.64
N ASN A 150 1.41 8.32 -9.12
CA ASN A 150 0.23 8.87 -9.79
C ASN A 150 -0.56 9.81 -8.86
N PRO A 151 -0.39 11.14 -8.97
CA PRO A 151 -1.07 12.10 -8.11
C PRO A 151 -2.60 12.04 -8.25
N GLU A 152 -3.12 11.67 -9.42
CA GLU A 152 -4.57 11.61 -9.67
C GLU A 152 -5.29 10.49 -8.94
N THR A 153 -4.53 9.53 -8.38
CA THR A 153 -5.09 8.52 -7.49
C THR A 153 -5.42 9.07 -6.11
N TRP A 154 -4.97 10.28 -5.73
CA TRP A 154 -5.21 10.87 -4.42
C TRP A 154 -6.27 11.98 -4.45
N ASP A 155 -7.01 12.12 -3.34
CA ASP A 155 -7.89 13.26 -3.10
C ASP A 155 -7.10 14.57 -2.90
N LYS A 156 -7.82 15.68 -2.75
CA LYS A 156 -7.20 17.01 -2.66
C LYS A 156 -6.30 17.14 -1.43
N ASP A 157 -6.63 16.46 -0.34
CA ASP A 157 -5.89 16.55 0.91
C ASP A 157 -4.64 15.67 0.85
N GLY A 158 -4.75 14.41 0.40
CA GLY A 158 -3.61 13.53 0.19
C GLY A 158 -2.56 14.11 -0.77
N LYS A 159 -2.99 14.84 -1.81
CA LYS A 159 -2.06 15.51 -2.74
C LYS A 159 -1.08 16.48 -2.05
N LYS A 160 -1.42 17.05 -0.89
CA LYS A 160 -0.54 17.96 -0.14
C LYS A 160 0.65 17.26 0.52
N ASN A 161 0.52 15.96 0.79
CA ASN A 161 1.53 15.13 1.45
C ASN A 161 2.31 14.25 0.46
N LEU A 162 2.09 14.45 -0.85
CA LEU A 162 2.61 13.58 -1.88
C LEU A 162 4.04 13.94 -2.30
N LEU A 163 4.95 12.99 -2.10
CA LEU A 163 6.26 12.95 -2.72
C LEU A 163 6.15 12.11 -4.01
N LEU A 164 6.08 12.79 -5.15
CA LEU A 164 5.95 12.14 -6.45
C LEU A 164 7.25 11.42 -6.83
N ILE A 165 7.17 10.13 -7.12
CA ILE A 165 8.30 9.33 -7.63
C ILE A 165 8.05 8.87 -9.06
N LYS A 166 9.12 8.73 -9.84
CA LYS A 166 9.05 8.14 -11.18
C LYS A 166 8.48 6.71 -11.10
N SER A 167 7.54 6.41 -11.99
CA SER A 167 6.98 5.06 -12.13
C SER A 167 8.06 4.05 -12.48
N TYR A 168 7.90 2.83 -11.97
CA TYR A 168 8.76 1.70 -12.23
C TYR A 168 8.02 0.70 -13.13
N ASP A 169 8.24 0.84 -14.44
CA ASP A 169 7.59 0.05 -15.49
C ASP A 169 8.62 -0.74 -16.29
N CYS A 170 9.19 -1.76 -15.67
CA CYS A 170 10.30 -2.53 -16.22
C CYS A 170 9.88 -3.78 -17.00
N LEU A 171 8.64 -4.23 -16.82
CA LEU A 171 8.08 -5.40 -17.48
C LEU A 171 7.38 -5.03 -18.78
N LYS A 172 7.13 -3.75 -19.08
CA LYS A 172 6.55 -3.28 -20.35
C LYS A 172 7.13 -4.03 -21.56
N GLU A 173 6.26 -4.41 -22.50
CA GLU A 173 6.67 -5.09 -23.73
C GLU A 173 7.60 -4.13 -24.45
N LYS A 174 8.88 -4.48 -24.49
CA LYS A 174 9.70 -4.02 -25.60
C LYS A 174 9.09 -4.67 -26.84
N GLU A 175 8.85 -3.88 -27.89
CA GLU A 175 8.50 -4.41 -29.21
C GLU A 175 9.25 -5.72 -29.45
N TYR A 176 8.47 -6.76 -29.73
CA TYR A 176 8.94 -8.13 -29.85
C TYR A 176 9.89 -8.25 -31.05
N GLN A 177 11.14 -7.87 -30.86
CA GLN A 177 12.26 -8.37 -31.65
C GLN A 177 12.32 -9.85 -31.31
N GLY A 178 11.75 -10.70 -32.17
CA GLY A 178 11.47 -12.12 -31.91
C GLY A 178 12.58 -12.87 -31.16
N PRO A 179 12.24 -13.99 -30.48
CA PRO A 179 13.05 -14.58 -29.42
C PRO A 179 14.52 -14.67 -29.83
N MET A 180 15.43 -14.32 -28.92
CA MET A 180 16.88 -14.51 -29.13
C MET A 180 17.16 -15.94 -29.61
N ILE A 181 16.41 -16.90 -29.09
CA ILE A 181 16.44 -18.31 -29.50
C ILE A 181 16.04 -18.49 -30.97
N THR A 182 14.99 -17.83 -31.47
CA THR A 182 14.59 -17.90 -32.88
C THR A 182 15.64 -17.26 -33.80
N LYS A 183 16.21 -16.12 -33.40
CA LYS A 183 17.33 -15.50 -34.14
C LYS A 183 18.58 -16.39 -34.15
N PHE A 184 18.88 -17.03 -33.03
CA PHE A 184 20.01 -17.94 -32.88
C PHE A 184 19.82 -19.24 -33.67
N ILE A 185 18.62 -19.85 -33.62
CA ILE A 185 18.27 -21.03 -34.42
C ILE A 185 18.34 -20.71 -35.92
N ASN A 186 17.83 -19.55 -36.34
CA ASN A 186 17.91 -19.14 -37.74
C ASN A 186 19.36 -18.90 -38.21
N PHE A 187 20.22 -18.36 -37.34
CA PHE A 187 21.65 -18.22 -37.60
C PHE A 187 22.34 -19.59 -37.75
N LEU A 188 22.02 -20.56 -36.89
CA LEU A 188 22.58 -21.92 -36.99
C LEU A 188 22.09 -22.68 -38.23
N ASN A 189 20.86 -22.43 -38.67
CA ASN A 189 20.26 -23.10 -39.83
C ASN A 189 20.66 -22.49 -41.19
N HIS A 190 21.38 -21.36 -41.20
CA HIS A 190 21.94 -20.76 -42.41
C HIS A 190 23.44 -20.48 -42.22
N PRO A 191 24.29 -21.52 -42.11
CA PRO A 191 25.72 -21.31 -42.17
C PRO A 191 26.07 -20.78 -43.56
N ARG A 192 26.89 -19.71 -43.61
CA ARG A 192 27.50 -19.23 -44.85
C ARG A 192 28.44 -20.29 -45.42
#